data_AF-A0A9Q9BUW8-F1
#
_entry.id   AF-A0A9Q9BUW8-F1
#
_cell.length_a   1.000
_cell.length_b   1.000
_cell.length_c   1.000
_cell.angle_alpha   90.00
_cell.angle_beta   90.00
_cell.angle_gamma   90.00
#
_symmetry.space_group_name_H-M   'P 1'
#
loop_
_entity.id
_entity.type
_entity.pdbx_description
1 polymer ?
#
loop_
_entity_poly.entity_id
_entity_poly.type
_entity_poly.pdbx_seq_one_letter_code
_entity_poly.pdbx_strand_id
1 'polypeptide(L)'
;MITSFTLYISNKGRGIDTAGYFFYNEHEVNTLNAIFITLIFVWTVIFLGLLAIGGFFMFRKFLKRLPKEDGKSELDWQDYYIHKALPMWHDDSKSLLNELVTPVPELFRDVAKERIAGRISKIALDEGAERIELDHIMRGYIIATPKRDHGFMKKKLTQLGIDYTPYSSYFKYADDEKNKFSIFDHSELIAKEAQK
;
A
#
# COMPACT_ATOMS: atom_id res chain seq x y z
N MET A 1 48.95 -12.49 10.97
CA MET A 1 49.51 -13.50 11.88
C MET A 1 48.82 -14.82 11.57
N ILE A 2 49.22 -15.49 10.49
CA ILE A 2 48.69 -16.82 10.12
C ILE A 2 49.76 -17.79 10.60
N THR A 3 49.46 -18.53 11.65
CA THR A 3 50.33 -19.53 12.27
C THR A 3 50.51 -20.69 11.30
N SER A 4 51.64 -20.73 10.59
CA SER A 4 52.08 -21.91 9.84
C SER A 4 52.38 -23.03 10.83
N PHE A 5 51.47 -24.00 10.95
CA PHE A 5 51.72 -25.24 11.67
C PHE A 5 52.45 -26.19 10.72
N THR A 6 53.79 -26.10 10.68
CA THR A 6 54.61 -27.08 9.96
C THR A 6 54.65 -28.37 10.77
N LEU A 7 53.80 -29.33 10.38
CA LEU A 7 53.85 -30.69 10.91
C LEU A 7 55.11 -31.38 10.35
N TYR A 8 56.17 -31.49 11.16
CA TYR A 8 57.38 -32.24 10.81
C TYR A 8 57.11 -33.75 10.97
N ILE A 9 56.61 -34.39 9.93
CA ILE A 9 56.57 -35.86 9.85
C ILE A 9 57.96 -36.34 9.38
N SER A 10 58.73 -36.88 10.32
CA SER A 10 59.97 -37.60 10.04
C SER A 10 59.67 -38.87 9.22
N ASN A 11 59.70 -38.77 7.89
CA ASN A 11 59.53 -39.91 7.00
C ASN A 11 60.91 -40.42 6.55
N LYS A 12 61.39 -41.48 7.20
CA LYS A 12 62.62 -42.18 6.84
C LYS A 12 62.33 -43.06 5.62
N GLY A 13 62.80 -42.62 4.44
CA GLY A 13 63.02 -43.50 3.29
C GLY A 13 61.87 -43.61 2.29
N ARG A 14 61.78 -42.63 1.38
CA ARG A 14 61.56 -42.78 -0.07
C ARG A 14 61.54 -41.38 -0.68
N GLY A 15 62.21 -41.18 -1.81
CA GLY A 15 62.13 -39.92 -2.54
C GLY A 15 60.69 -39.71 -2.99
N ILE A 16 60.02 -38.75 -2.37
CA ILE A 16 58.71 -38.28 -2.79
C ILE A 16 58.87 -36.78 -3.01
N ASP A 17 58.52 -36.33 -4.20
CA ASP A 17 58.82 -34.99 -4.71
C ASP A 17 57.92 -33.95 -4.02
N THR A 18 58.26 -33.62 -2.78
CA THR A 18 57.50 -32.72 -1.90
C THR A 18 57.28 -31.34 -2.49
N ALA A 19 58.19 -30.88 -3.36
CA ALA A 19 58.03 -29.64 -4.12
C ALA A 19 56.76 -29.66 -5.00
N GLY A 20 56.50 -30.74 -5.73
CA GLY A 20 55.33 -30.86 -6.61
C GLY A 20 54.00 -30.80 -5.85
N TYR A 21 53.92 -31.44 -4.69
CA TYR A 21 52.74 -31.39 -3.82
C TYR A 21 52.51 -30.02 -3.19
N PHE A 22 53.57 -29.29 -2.85
CA PHE A 22 53.47 -27.94 -2.30
C PHE A 22 52.99 -26.93 -3.36
N PHE A 23 53.57 -26.97 -4.57
CA PHE A 23 53.17 -26.10 -5.68
C PHE A 23 51.74 -26.39 -6.19
N TYR A 24 51.32 -27.67 -6.25
CA TYR A 24 49.95 -28.02 -6.66
C TYR A 24 48.90 -27.50 -5.68
N ASN A 25 49.17 -27.65 -4.37
CA ASN A 25 48.28 -27.18 -3.31
C ASN A 25 48.18 -25.64 -3.28
N GLU A 26 49.28 -24.92 -3.48
CA GLU A 26 49.27 -23.46 -3.53
C GLU A 26 48.47 -22.92 -4.74
N HIS A 27 48.64 -23.51 -5.93
CA HIS A 27 47.86 -23.13 -7.11
C HIS A 27 46.36 -23.47 -6.98
N GLU A 28 46.02 -24.63 -6.40
CA GLU A 28 44.64 -25.04 -6.17
C GLU A 28 43.96 -24.12 -5.13
N VAL A 29 44.63 -23.80 -4.02
CA VAL A 29 44.17 -22.85 -3.00
C VAL A 29 43.97 -21.45 -3.59
N ASN A 30 44.91 -20.97 -4.41
CA ASN A 30 44.77 -19.67 -5.08
C ASN A 30 43.59 -19.63 -6.06
N THR A 31 43.33 -20.73 -6.76
CA THR A 31 42.19 -20.85 -7.69
C THR A 31 40.86 -20.90 -6.95
N LEU A 32 40.77 -21.65 -5.85
CA LEU A 32 39.60 -21.72 -4.98
C LEU A 32 39.28 -20.35 -4.35
N ASN A 33 40.30 -19.64 -3.88
CA ASN A 33 40.15 -18.28 -3.35
C ASN A 33 39.66 -17.30 -4.43
N ALA A 34 40.19 -17.39 -5.66
CA ALA A 34 39.75 -16.55 -6.77
C ALA A 34 38.27 -16.79 -7.14
N ILE A 35 37.83 -18.05 -7.15
CA ILE A 35 36.43 -18.42 -7.40
C ILE A 35 35.53 -17.91 -6.28
N PHE A 36 35.94 -18.06 -5.02
CA PHE A 36 35.18 -17.58 -3.86
C PHE A 36 35.04 -16.06 -3.85
N ILE A 37 36.12 -15.32 -4.11
CA ILE A 37 36.11 -13.85 -4.21
C ILE A 37 35.22 -13.39 -5.37
N THR A 38 35.33 -14.04 -6.54
CA THR A 38 34.50 -13.72 -7.71
C THR A 38 33.02 -13.97 -7.43
N LEU A 39 32.69 -15.07 -6.74
CA LEU A 39 31.32 -15.38 -6.34
C LEU A 39 30.76 -14.29 -5.42
N ILE A 40 31.50 -13.87 -4.38
CA ILE A 40 31.05 -12.80 -3.48
C ILE A 40 30.86 -11.49 -4.24
N PHE A 41 31.77 -11.14 -5.15
CA PHE A 41 31.68 -9.92 -5.93
C PHE A 41 30.41 -9.91 -6.82
N VAL A 42 30.15 -11.00 -7.53
CA VAL A 42 28.94 -11.16 -8.36
C VAL A 42 27.68 -11.03 -7.51
N TRP A 43 27.62 -11.72 -6.36
CA TRP A 43 26.47 -11.60 -5.44
C TRP A 43 26.29 -10.20 -4.90
N THR A 44 27.38 -9.48 -4.60
CA THR A 44 27.33 -8.08 -4.14
C THR A 44 26.68 -7.18 -5.19
N VAL A 45 27.08 -7.31 -6.46
CA VAL A 45 26.49 -6.56 -7.57
C VAL A 45 25.01 -6.91 -7.75
N ILE A 46 24.65 -8.19 -7.66
CA ILE A 46 23.24 -8.64 -7.74
C ILE A 46 22.39 -8.03 -6.61
N PHE A 47 22.85 -8.10 -5.36
CA PHE A 47 22.12 -7.52 -4.23
C PHE A 47 22.00 -6.01 -4.33
N LEU A 48 23.05 -5.32 -4.78
CA LEU A 48 23.01 -3.88 -4.99
C LEU A 48 22.00 -3.52 -6.10
N GLY A 49 21.95 -4.29 -7.18
CA GLY A 49 20.95 -4.16 -8.25
C GLY A 49 19.52 -4.39 -7.75
N LEU A 50 19.28 -5.46 -6.99
CA LEU A 50 17.97 -5.76 -6.40
C LEU A 50 17.52 -4.66 -5.43
N LEU A 51 18.43 -4.14 -4.61
CA LEU A 51 18.15 -3.04 -3.69
C LEU A 51 17.83 -1.75 -4.46
N ALA A 52 18.58 -1.44 -5.52
CA ALA A 52 18.31 -0.28 -6.37
C ALA A 52 16.95 -0.38 -7.08
N ILE A 53 16.61 -1.55 -7.64
CA ILE A 53 15.33 -1.78 -8.33
C ILE A 53 14.16 -1.76 -7.33
N GLY A 54 14.29 -2.47 -6.21
CA GLY A 54 13.29 -2.50 -5.14
C GLY A 54 13.09 -1.10 -4.53
N GLY A 55 14.19 -0.40 -4.29
CA GLY A 55 14.22 0.99 -3.84
C GLY A 55 13.52 1.91 -4.82
N PHE A 56 13.82 1.85 -6.12
CA PHE A 56 13.15 2.64 -7.16
C PHE A 56 11.63 2.44 -7.17
N PHE A 57 11.17 1.18 -7.08
CA PHE A 57 9.75 0.85 -7.05
C PHE A 57 9.04 1.38 -5.80
N MET A 58 9.64 1.18 -4.62
CA MET A 58 9.11 1.72 -3.37
C MET A 58 9.15 3.24 -3.35
N PHE A 59 10.21 3.85 -3.88
CA PHE A 59 10.38 5.30 -3.93
C PHE A 59 9.32 5.95 -4.82
N ARG A 60 9.03 5.39 -6.00
CA ARG A 60 7.93 5.86 -6.85
C ARG A 60 6.58 5.80 -6.12
N LYS A 61 6.32 4.73 -5.38
CA LYS A 61 5.08 4.57 -4.58
C LYS A 61 5.06 5.52 -3.38
N PHE A 62 6.22 5.81 -2.81
CA PHE A 62 6.41 6.72 -1.69
C PHE A 62 6.19 8.19 -2.08
N LEU A 63 6.76 8.64 -3.21
CA LEU A 63 6.56 10.01 -3.70
C LEU A 63 5.07 10.34 -3.92
N LYS A 64 4.26 9.35 -4.31
CA LYS A 64 2.81 9.49 -4.46
C LYS A 64 2.05 9.65 -3.13
N ARG A 65 2.67 9.33 -2.00
CA ARG A 65 2.10 9.37 -0.65
C ARG A 65 2.64 10.52 0.18
N LEU A 66 3.56 11.32 -0.37
CA LEU A 66 4.05 12.51 0.30
C LEU A 66 2.89 13.49 0.54
N PRO A 67 2.94 14.26 1.64
CA PRO A 67 1.98 15.33 1.88
C PRO A 67 1.95 16.27 0.68
N LYS A 68 0.75 16.78 0.37
CA LYS A 68 0.56 17.69 -0.75
C LYS A 68 1.13 19.07 -0.41
N GLU A 69 0.95 20.04 -1.30
CA GLU A 69 1.44 21.42 -1.14
C GLU A 69 1.01 22.09 0.18
N ASP A 70 -0.07 21.59 0.80
CA ASP A 70 -0.64 22.03 2.08
C ASP A 70 0.01 21.38 3.32
N GLY A 71 0.98 20.46 3.13
CA GLY A 71 1.66 19.76 4.23
C GLY A 71 0.81 18.68 4.92
N LYS A 72 -0.41 18.41 4.45
CA LYS A 72 -1.32 17.41 5.03
C LYS A 72 -1.44 16.19 4.12
N SER A 73 -1.58 15.00 4.72
CA SER A 73 -1.85 13.76 4.01
C SER A 73 -3.34 13.61 3.69
N GLU A 74 -3.69 12.66 2.81
CA GLU A 74 -5.10 12.32 2.57
C GLU A 74 -5.82 11.87 3.84
N LEU A 75 -5.13 11.19 4.75
CA LEU A 75 -5.71 10.72 6.01
C LEU A 75 -6.00 11.90 6.95
N ASP A 76 -5.08 12.85 7.07
CA ASP A 76 -5.25 14.02 7.95
C ASP A 76 -6.47 14.86 7.57
N TRP A 77 -6.73 14.95 6.27
CA TRP A 77 -7.89 15.67 5.76
C TRP A 77 -9.18 14.89 5.86
N GLN A 78 -9.14 13.57 5.66
CA GLN A 78 -10.27 12.71 5.97
C GLN A 78 -10.69 12.91 7.43
N ASP A 79 -9.73 12.87 8.35
CA ASP A 79 -9.99 13.11 9.78
C ASP A 79 -10.55 14.51 10.00
N TYR A 80 -9.98 15.52 9.35
CA TYR A 80 -10.50 16.89 9.41
C TYR A 80 -11.98 16.98 9.01
N TYR A 81 -12.38 16.39 7.87
CA TYR A 81 -13.77 16.43 7.41
C TYR A 81 -14.70 15.66 8.35
N ILE A 82 -14.28 14.49 8.84
CA ILE A 82 -15.05 13.72 9.82
C ILE A 82 -15.28 14.56 11.07
N HIS A 83 -14.21 15.12 11.66
CA HIS A 83 -14.29 15.93 12.88
C HIS A 83 -15.17 17.16 12.68
N LYS A 84 -15.06 17.83 11.53
CA LYS A 84 -15.85 19.02 11.23
C LYS A 84 -17.34 18.70 11.03
N ALA A 85 -17.66 17.55 10.46
CA ALA A 85 -19.04 17.11 10.26
C ALA A 85 -19.64 16.37 11.46
N LEU A 86 -18.88 16.08 12.53
CA LEU A 86 -19.37 15.38 13.73
C LEU A 86 -20.73 15.88 14.24
N PRO A 87 -21.00 17.21 14.31
CA PRO A 87 -22.30 17.72 14.78
C PRO A 87 -23.48 17.34 13.87
N MET A 88 -23.22 17.04 12.60
CA MET A 88 -24.22 16.71 11.58
C MET A 88 -24.61 15.21 11.59
N TRP A 89 -23.82 14.38 12.27
CA TRP A 89 -24.04 12.94 12.40
C TRP A 89 -25.02 12.62 13.52
N HIS A 90 -26.22 12.16 13.16
CA HIS A 90 -27.21 11.65 14.10
C HIS A 90 -27.19 10.12 14.20
N ASP A 91 -27.87 9.58 15.21
CA ASP A 91 -27.86 8.15 15.51
C ASP A 91 -28.32 7.29 14.33
N ASP A 92 -29.33 7.74 13.58
CA ASP A 92 -29.81 7.05 12.37
C ASP A 92 -28.72 6.95 11.29
N SER A 93 -28.03 8.06 11.01
CA SER A 93 -26.95 8.11 10.02
C SER A 93 -25.73 7.27 10.44
N LYS A 94 -25.39 7.28 11.74
CA LYS A 94 -24.31 6.44 12.30
C LYS A 94 -24.67 4.97 12.24
N SER A 95 -25.91 4.63 12.56
CA SER A 95 -26.44 3.26 12.52
C SER A 95 -26.43 2.73 11.08
N LEU A 96 -26.92 3.53 10.13
CA LEU A 96 -26.88 3.17 8.72
C LEU A 96 -25.45 2.97 8.22
N LEU A 97 -24.51 3.85 8.58
CA LEU A 97 -23.10 3.68 8.20
C LEU A 97 -22.51 2.37 8.75
N ASN A 98 -22.78 2.06 10.02
CA ASN A 98 -22.33 0.80 10.63
C ASN A 98 -22.89 -0.42 9.89
N GLU A 99 -24.14 -0.35 9.47
CA GLU A 99 -24.80 -1.41 8.71
C GLU A 99 -24.21 -1.55 7.30
N LEU A 100 -23.93 -0.44 6.61
CA LEU A 100 -23.35 -0.45 5.26
C LEU A 100 -21.95 -1.08 5.22
N VAL A 101 -21.17 -0.99 6.31
CA VAL A 101 -19.83 -1.59 6.38
C VAL A 101 -19.81 -3.06 6.82
N THR A 102 -20.94 -3.69 7.14
CA THR A 102 -20.96 -5.10 7.56
C THR A 102 -20.40 -6.09 6.53
N PRO A 103 -20.50 -5.89 5.19
CA PRO A 103 -19.91 -6.82 4.21
C PRO A 103 -18.37 -6.83 4.25
N VAL A 104 -17.76 -5.83 4.89
CA VAL A 104 -16.30 -5.71 5.01
C VAL A 104 -15.79 -6.65 6.12
N PRO A 105 -14.69 -7.38 5.90
CA PRO A 105 -14.06 -8.18 6.95
C PRO A 105 -13.69 -7.33 8.16
N GLU A 106 -13.81 -7.90 9.36
CA GLU A 106 -13.66 -7.18 10.63
C GLU A 106 -12.34 -6.41 10.74
N LEU A 107 -11.23 -7.02 10.33
CA LEU A 107 -9.89 -6.41 10.32
C LEU A 107 -9.77 -5.13 9.49
N PHE A 108 -10.69 -4.90 8.54
CA PHE A 108 -10.67 -3.74 7.64
C PHE A 108 -11.89 -2.82 7.83
N ARG A 109 -12.81 -3.18 8.73
CA ARG A 109 -14.09 -2.50 8.86
C ARG A 109 -13.94 -1.06 9.33
N ASP A 110 -13.07 -0.82 10.30
CA ASP A 110 -12.83 0.53 10.83
C ASP A 110 -12.21 1.45 9.77
N VAL A 111 -11.21 0.95 9.05
CA VAL A 111 -10.57 1.69 7.94
C VAL A 111 -11.58 2.00 6.82
N ALA A 112 -12.44 1.05 6.47
CA ALA A 112 -13.49 1.26 5.49
C ALA A 112 -14.54 2.27 5.97
N LYS A 113 -14.94 2.17 7.25
CA LYS A 113 -15.88 3.07 7.89
C LYS A 113 -15.37 4.50 7.90
N GLU A 114 -14.12 4.71 8.29
CA GLU A 114 -13.49 6.03 8.21
C GLU A 114 -13.46 6.54 6.77
N ARG A 115 -13.09 5.70 5.80
CA ARG A 115 -13.08 6.07 4.36
C ARG A 115 -14.43 6.58 3.89
N ILE A 116 -15.48 5.83 4.19
CA ILE A 116 -16.85 6.18 3.81
C ILE A 116 -17.32 7.41 4.58
N ALA A 117 -17.09 7.48 5.89
CA ALA A 117 -17.44 8.61 6.74
C ALA A 117 -16.78 9.91 6.27
N GLY A 118 -15.50 9.89 5.91
CA GLY A 118 -14.77 11.04 5.40
C GLY A 118 -15.34 11.55 4.08
N ARG A 119 -15.74 10.65 3.18
CA ARG A 119 -16.40 11.01 1.91
C ARG A 119 -17.79 11.62 2.14
N ILE A 120 -18.62 11.01 2.98
CA ILE A 120 -19.96 11.52 3.33
C ILE A 120 -19.85 12.90 3.99
N SER A 121 -18.98 13.02 5.00
CA SER A 121 -18.74 14.26 5.74
C SER A 121 -18.30 15.38 4.82
N LYS A 122 -17.41 15.06 3.87
CA LYS A 122 -16.97 16.04 2.88
C LYS A 122 -18.11 16.50 1.98
N ILE A 123 -18.89 15.59 1.40
CA ILE A 123 -20.04 15.94 0.53
C ILE A 123 -21.01 16.86 1.29
N ALA A 124 -21.36 16.49 2.52
CA ALA A 124 -22.30 17.26 3.32
C ALA A 124 -21.76 18.66 3.69
N LEU A 125 -20.46 18.77 3.97
CA LEU A 125 -19.80 20.05 4.23
C LEU A 125 -19.70 20.93 2.98
N ASP A 126 -19.40 20.34 1.82
CA ASP A 126 -19.30 21.06 0.55
C ASP A 126 -20.67 21.61 0.10
N GLU A 127 -21.76 20.95 0.49
CA GLU A 127 -23.14 21.40 0.24
C GLU A 127 -23.68 22.34 1.32
N GLY A 128 -22.93 22.56 2.39
CA GLY A 128 -23.37 23.38 3.53
C GLY A 128 -24.59 22.78 4.23
N ALA A 129 -24.76 21.45 4.20
CA ALA A 129 -25.86 20.78 4.86
C ALA A 129 -25.76 20.97 6.39
N GLU A 130 -26.92 21.08 7.06
CA GLU A 130 -26.97 21.10 8.53
C GLU A 130 -26.99 19.67 9.11
N ARG A 131 -27.41 18.69 8.32
CA ARG A 131 -27.66 17.30 8.73
C ARG A 131 -27.25 16.30 7.65
N ILE A 132 -26.66 15.18 8.08
CA ILE A 132 -26.34 14.07 7.15
C ILE A 132 -27.60 13.25 6.87
N GLU A 133 -28.20 13.56 5.73
CA GLU A 133 -29.32 12.81 5.16
C GLU A 133 -28.87 11.60 4.33
N LEU A 134 -29.82 10.70 4.01
CA LEU A 134 -29.61 9.47 3.24
C LEU A 134 -28.90 9.72 1.91
N ASP A 135 -29.24 10.81 1.23
CA ASP A 135 -28.66 11.16 -0.07
C ASP A 135 -27.12 11.38 0.02
N HIS A 136 -26.63 12.08 1.04
CA HIS A 136 -25.19 12.23 1.27
C HIS A 136 -24.51 10.89 1.56
N ILE A 137 -25.18 10.03 2.35
CA ILE A 137 -24.68 8.70 2.69
C ILE A 137 -24.55 7.85 1.43
N MET A 138 -25.56 7.85 0.57
CA MET A 138 -25.59 7.08 -0.67
C MET A 138 -24.50 7.53 -1.64
N ARG A 139 -24.36 8.83 -1.86
CA ARG A 139 -23.30 9.38 -2.72
C ARG A 139 -21.92 9.06 -2.17
N GLY A 140 -21.69 9.33 -0.89
CA GLY A 140 -20.42 9.06 -0.23
C GLY A 140 -20.06 7.57 -0.23
N TYR A 141 -21.03 6.69 0.01
CA TYR A 141 -20.82 5.24 0.01
C TYR A 141 -20.48 4.69 -1.38
N ILE A 142 -21.18 5.11 -2.43
CA ILE A 142 -20.91 4.68 -3.81
C ILE A 142 -19.54 5.16 -4.28
N ILE A 143 -19.16 6.41 -3.97
CA ILE A 143 -17.89 6.99 -4.38
C ILE A 143 -16.71 6.37 -3.60
N ALA A 144 -16.87 6.15 -2.30
CA ALA A 144 -15.84 5.56 -1.44
C ALA A 144 -15.57 4.08 -1.72
N THR A 145 -16.56 3.38 -2.29
CA THR A 145 -16.46 1.93 -2.52
C THR A 145 -15.70 1.64 -3.82
N PRO A 146 -14.62 0.84 -3.77
CA PRO A 146 -13.87 0.47 -4.96
C PRO A 146 -14.73 -0.25 -6.00
N LYS A 147 -14.45 -0.01 -7.30
CA LYS A 147 -15.20 -0.66 -8.41
C LYS A 147 -15.25 -2.18 -8.33
N ARG A 148 -14.18 -2.80 -7.83
CA ARG A 148 -14.09 -4.25 -7.61
C ARG A 148 -15.14 -4.76 -6.62
N ASP A 149 -15.49 -3.94 -5.64
CA ASP A 149 -16.31 -4.33 -4.49
C ASP A 149 -17.79 -3.90 -4.65
N HIS A 150 -18.16 -3.32 -5.80
CA HIS A 150 -19.53 -2.89 -6.12
C HIS A 150 -20.56 -4.03 -6.07
N GLY A 151 -20.15 -5.28 -6.32
CA GLY A 151 -21.04 -6.44 -6.20
C GLY A 151 -21.56 -6.62 -4.77
N PHE A 152 -20.67 -6.52 -3.78
CA PHE A 152 -21.04 -6.61 -2.36
C PHE A 152 -21.88 -5.42 -1.91
N MET A 153 -21.51 -4.23 -2.37
CA MET A 153 -22.24 -2.99 -2.11
C MET A 153 -23.69 -3.06 -2.59
N LYS A 154 -23.91 -3.39 -3.87
CA LYS A 154 -25.26 -3.51 -4.46
C LYS A 154 -26.09 -4.55 -3.73
N LYS A 155 -25.50 -5.71 -3.42
CA LYS A 155 -26.18 -6.76 -2.64
C LYS A 155 -26.62 -6.25 -1.27
N LYS A 156 -25.76 -5.49 -0.58
CA LYS A 156 -26.10 -4.93 0.73
C LYS A 156 -27.19 -3.87 0.64
N LEU A 157 -27.14 -2.98 -0.35
CA LEU A 157 -28.17 -1.97 -0.58
C LEU A 157 -29.54 -2.61 -0.88
N THR A 158 -29.56 -3.66 -1.71
CA THR A 158 -30.78 -4.44 -1.97
C THR A 158 -31.32 -5.12 -0.71
N GLN A 159 -30.45 -5.65 0.16
CA GLN A 159 -30.88 -6.24 1.44
C GLN A 159 -31.51 -5.21 2.38
N LEU A 160 -31.05 -3.96 2.34
CA LEU A 160 -31.61 -2.85 3.11
C LEU A 160 -32.84 -2.22 2.45
N GLY A 161 -33.27 -2.71 1.27
CA GLY A 161 -34.39 -2.15 0.52
C GLY A 161 -34.14 -0.76 -0.04
N ILE A 162 -32.87 -0.35 -0.18
CA ILE A 162 -32.49 0.98 -0.67
C ILE A 162 -32.31 0.92 -2.19
N ASP A 163 -33.11 1.70 -2.91
CA ASP A 163 -32.95 1.86 -4.36
C ASP A 163 -31.75 2.77 -4.67
N TYR A 164 -30.76 2.21 -5.35
CA TYR A 164 -29.55 2.93 -5.77
C TYR A 164 -29.63 3.43 -7.23
N THR A 165 -30.72 3.16 -7.94
CA THR A 165 -30.92 3.56 -9.35
C THR A 165 -30.71 5.06 -9.58
N PRO A 166 -31.23 5.98 -8.73
CA PRO A 166 -31.02 7.42 -8.90
C PRO A 166 -29.54 7.84 -8.83
N TYR A 167 -28.70 7.03 -8.19
CA TYR A 167 -27.28 7.32 -7.95
C TYR A 167 -26.36 6.66 -8.98
N SER A 168 -26.91 6.07 -10.04
CA SER A 168 -26.14 5.34 -11.07
C SER A 168 -25.03 6.17 -11.69
N SER A 169 -25.23 7.48 -11.82
CA SER A 169 -24.21 8.42 -12.33
C SER A 169 -22.96 8.47 -11.45
N TYR A 170 -23.07 8.26 -10.13
CA TYR A 170 -21.94 8.33 -9.21
C TYR A 170 -21.00 7.12 -9.29
N PHE A 171 -21.43 6.01 -9.87
CA PHE A 171 -20.59 4.82 -10.05
C PHE A 171 -19.35 5.10 -10.92
N LYS A 172 -19.41 6.09 -11.82
CA LYS A 172 -18.26 6.51 -12.63
C LYS A 172 -17.14 7.15 -11.79
N TYR A 173 -17.49 7.69 -10.61
CA TYR A 173 -16.58 8.34 -9.66
C TYR A 173 -16.09 7.43 -8.54
N ALA A 174 -16.50 6.16 -8.55
CA ALA A 174 -16.04 5.20 -7.57
C ALA A 174 -14.51 5.04 -7.62
N ASP A 175 -13.89 4.95 -6.43
CA ASP A 175 -12.45 4.78 -6.28
C ASP A 175 -11.92 3.61 -7.15
N ASP A 176 -10.87 3.86 -7.93
CA ASP A 176 -10.19 2.86 -8.76
C ASP A 176 -8.76 2.65 -8.22
N GLU A 177 -8.32 1.39 -8.10
CA GLU A 177 -6.99 1.05 -7.56
C GLU A 177 -5.85 1.66 -8.41
N LYS A 178 -6.07 1.85 -9.72
CA LYS A 178 -5.06 2.40 -10.65
C LYS A 178 -5.02 3.92 -10.67
N ASN A 179 -6.16 4.56 -10.41
CA ASN A 179 -6.32 6.00 -10.28
C ASN A 179 -6.98 6.26 -8.92
N LYS A 180 -6.22 6.10 -7.83
CA LYS A 180 -6.68 6.50 -6.49
C LYS A 180 -6.75 8.03 -6.47
N PHE A 181 -7.83 8.56 -7.03
CA PHE A 181 -8.14 9.97 -7.07
C PHE A 181 -8.31 10.44 -5.63
N SER A 182 -7.66 11.55 -5.28
CA SER A 182 -7.61 11.96 -3.89
C SER A 182 -9.00 12.34 -3.39
N ILE A 183 -9.16 12.38 -2.07
CA ILE A 183 -10.41 12.84 -1.47
C ILE A 183 -10.82 14.25 -1.94
N PHE A 184 -9.86 15.06 -2.40
CA PHE A 184 -10.01 16.42 -2.90
C PHE A 184 -10.65 16.50 -4.29
N ASP A 185 -10.13 15.72 -5.23
CA ASP A 185 -10.41 15.90 -6.65
C ASP A 185 -11.86 15.57 -7.03
N HIS A 186 -12.51 14.68 -6.27
CA HIS A 186 -13.88 14.25 -6.59
C HIS A 186 -14.97 15.24 -6.21
N SER A 187 -14.79 16.04 -5.15
CA SER A 187 -15.86 16.97 -4.78
C SER A 187 -15.98 18.15 -5.73
N GLU A 188 -14.85 18.63 -6.27
CA GLU A 188 -14.88 19.66 -7.32
C GLU A 188 -15.56 19.17 -8.60
N LEU A 189 -15.35 17.89 -8.97
CA LEU A 189 -15.99 17.28 -10.14
C LEU A 189 -17.50 17.09 -9.92
N ILE A 190 -17.90 16.68 -8.71
CA ILE A 190 -19.31 16.50 -8.33
C ILE A 190 -20.02 17.85 -8.22
N ALA A 191 -19.41 18.85 -7.59
CA ALA A 191 -19.94 20.21 -7.50
C ALA A 191 -20.13 20.83 -8.89
N LYS A 192 -19.19 20.60 -9.83
CA LYS A 192 -19.30 21.03 -11.23
C LYS A 192 -20.45 20.34 -11.98
N GLU A 193 -20.76 19.09 -11.68
CA GLU A 193 -21.88 18.37 -12.31
C GLU A 193 -23.23 18.67 -11.66
N ALA A 194 -23.30 18.87 -10.34
CA ALA A 194 -24.53 19.24 -9.65
C ALA A 194 -25.03 20.65 -10.03
N GLN A 195 -24.13 21.50 -10.56
CA GLN A 195 -24.45 22.83 -11.08
C GLN A 195 -24.90 22.82 -12.56
N LYS A 196 -24.92 21.66 -13.23
CA LYS A 196 -25.25 21.52 -14.65
C LYS A 196 -26.60 20.85 -14.86
#